data_AF-A0A7T5RLY3-F1
#
_entry.id   AF-A0A7T5RLY3-F1
#
_cell.length_a   1.000
_cell.length_b   1.000
_cell.length_c   1.000
_cell.angle_alpha   90.00
_cell.angle_beta   90.00
_cell.angle_gamma   90.00
#
_symmetry.space_group_name_H-M   'P 1'
#
loop_
_entity.id
_entity.type
_entity.pdbx_description
1 polymer ?
#
loop_
_entity_poly.entity_id
_entity_poly.type
_entity_poly.pdbx_seq_one_letter_code
_entity_poly.pdbx_strand_id
1 'polypeptide(L)'
;MWPEGNGWRTVDEMAEEFERKLNEALNDFKEYRPAKETKPTDIELVLDIQRRNVPKGHSLVREISGMSKKALKALLRGDEETLDLLKRKLVEAVTNLHLLDLPDGQQARVFDGTKEYGEFVFASIICPVILYGKPLPEKLPVAFELLADPKTYAHCIIESFGEASRKMGEFLMRTDISDLDIRVAARQRFIALATVTCNVYKERLLEFDPQLKAGRFWRSSLRGMVDNLGAIIRRHVDTLNHIFDTLSARRAGL
;
A
#
# COMPACT_ATOMS: atom_id res chain seq x y z
N MET A 1 -11.65 16.07 21.03
CA MET A 1 -12.69 16.62 20.15
C MET A 1 -12.58 15.86 18.83
N TRP A 2 -13.50 14.95 18.52
CA TRP A 2 -13.54 14.30 17.21
C TRP A 2 -14.00 15.34 16.19
N PRO A 3 -13.36 15.47 15.01
CA PRO A 3 -13.78 16.45 14.04
C PRO A 3 -15.20 16.09 13.56
N GLU A 4 -16.14 16.98 13.84
CA GLU A 4 -17.44 16.99 13.21
C GLU A 4 -17.24 17.09 11.70
N GLY A 5 -17.82 16.16 10.95
CA GLY A 5 -17.74 16.10 9.49
C GLY A 5 -16.78 15.03 8.97
N ASN A 6 -17.21 13.75 9.03
CA ASN A 6 -16.72 12.78 8.06
C ASN A 6 -17.14 13.33 6.69
N GLY A 7 -16.21 13.60 5.77
CA GLY A 7 -16.51 14.16 4.44
C GLY A 7 -17.35 13.25 3.52
N TRP A 8 -17.93 12.18 4.07
CA TRP A 8 -18.67 11.11 3.44
C TRP A 8 -20.02 10.95 4.13
N ARG A 9 -21.11 10.79 3.36
CA ARG A 9 -22.44 10.56 3.96
C ARG A 9 -22.62 9.09 4.33
N THR A 10 -21.97 8.15 3.63
CA THR A 10 -21.98 6.71 3.96
C THR A 10 -20.64 6.00 3.67
N VAL A 11 -20.48 4.75 4.15
CA VAL A 11 -19.35 3.88 3.81
C VAL A 11 -19.36 3.49 2.32
N ASP A 12 -20.54 3.37 1.72
CA ASP A 12 -20.71 3.02 0.32
C ASP A 12 -20.23 4.14 -0.60
N GLU A 13 -20.58 5.40 -0.31
CA GLU A 13 -20.09 6.57 -1.06
C GLU A 13 -18.56 6.65 -1.03
N MET A 14 -17.94 6.35 0.11
CA MET A 14 -16.48 6.29 0.24
C MET A 14 -15.88 5.16 -0.61
N ALA A 15 -16.55 4.01 -0.69
CA ALA A 15 -16.10 2.86 -1.48
C ALA A 15 -16.19 3.15 -2.98
N GLU A 16 -17.30 3.71 -3.45
CA GLU A 16 -17.53 4.12 -4.84
C GLU A 16 -16.50 5.17 -5.29
N GLU A 17 -16.24 6.19 -4.46
CA GLU A 17 -15.25 7.22 -4.77
C GLU A 17 -13.83 6.65 -4.81
N PHE A 18 -13.52 5.70 -3.92
CA PHE A 18 -12.24 5.00 -3.96
C PHE A 18 -12.10 4.14 -5.22
N GLU A 19 -13.14 3.41 -5.60
CA GLU A 19 -13.18 2.59 -6.82
C GLU A 19 -12.96 3.45 -8.07
N ARG A 20 -13.67 4.59 -8.15
CA ARG A 20 -13.54 5.54 -9.25
C ARG A 20 -12.10 6.04 -9.37
N LYS A 21 -11.52 6.56 -8.27
CA LYS A 21 -10.15 7.09 -8.27
C LYS A 21 -9.10 6.02 -8.53
N LEU A 22 -9.32 4.79 -8.04
CA LEU A 22 -8.43 3.67 -8.33
C LEU A 22 -8.46 3.36 -9.82
N ASN A 23 -9.64 3.21 -10.43
CA ASN A 23 -9.75 2.95 -11.86
C ASN A 23 -9.16 4.08 -12.71
N GLU A 24 -9.31 5.34 -12.31
CA GLU A 24 -8.64 6.49 -12.96
C GLU A 24 -7.12 6.33 -12.93
N ALA A 25 -6.53 6.08 -11.76
CA ALA A 25 -5.10 5.89 -11.63
C ALA A 25 -4.58 4.66 -12.42
N LEU A 26 -5.39 3.60 -12.53
CA LEU A 26 -5.09 2.41 -13.33
C LEU A 26 -5.30 2.61 -14.84
N ASN A 27 -5.92 3.69 -15.30
CA ASN A 27 -6.11 3.95 -16.74
C ASN A 27 -4.97 4.80 -17.32
N ASP A 28 -4.24 5.53 -16.48
CA ASP A 28 -3.08 6.34 -16.84
C ASP A 28 -1.81 5.51 -17.14
N PHE A 29 -1.88 4.17 -17.05
CA PHE A 29 -0.77 3.26 -17.35
C PHE A 29 -0.24 3.28 -18.79
N LYS A 30 -0.99 3.85 -19.75
CA LYS A 30 -0.68 3.79 -21.18
C LYS A 30 0.60 4.56 -21.59
N GLU A 31 1.22 5.30 -20.68
CA GLU A 31 2.38 6.15 -20.98
C GLU A 31 3.73 5.64 -20.45
N TYR A 32 3.78 4.51 -19.73
CA TYR A 32 5.05 3.99 -19.20
C TYR A 32 6.00 3.58 -20.34
N ARG A 33 7.11 4.31 -20.47
CA ARG A 33 8.22 3.96 -21.37
C ARG A 33 9.43 3.61 -20.53
N PRO A 34 9.94 2.35 -20.57
CA PRO A 34 11.20 2.04 -19.93
C PRO A 34 12.32 2.93 -20.50
N ALA A 35 13.23 3.36 -19.64
CA ALA A 35 14.37 4.17 -20.05
C ALA A 35 15.17 3.43 -21.12
N LYS A 36 15.51 4.13 -22.22
CA LYS A 36 16.28 3.55 -23.33
C LYS A 36 17.65 3.09 -22.84
N GLU A 37 17.98 1.84 -23.12
CA GLU A 37 19.33 1.28 -22.93
C GLU A 37 20.35 2.04 -23.79
N THR A 38 21.27 2.74 -23.14
CA THR A 38 22.55 3.13 -23.75
C THR A 38 23.52 1.97 -23.65
N LYS A 39 23.94 1.41 -24.79
CA LYS A 39 24.95 0.34 -24.83
C LYS A 39 26.31 0.88 -24.39
N PRO A 40 26.94 0.31 -23.35
CA PRO A 40 28.28 0.72 -22.93
C PRO A 40 29.36 0.18 -23.87
N THR A 41 30.43 0.96 -24.06
CA THR A 41 31.57 0.66 -24.94
C THR A 41 32.67 -0.19 -24.26
N ASP A 42 32.60 -0.38 -22.94
CA ASP A 42 33.54 -1.20 -22.16
C ASP A 42 32.78 -2.06 -21.12
N ILE A 43 32.71 -3.36 -21.38
CA ILE A 43 31.92 -4.32 -20.59
C ILE A 43 32.56 -4.57 -19.22
N GLU A 44 33.89 -4.56 -19.10
CA GLU A 44 34.57 -4.85 -17.84
C GLU A 44 34.35 -3.73 -16.82
N LEU A 45 34.42 -2.48 -17.27
CA LEU A 45 34.13 -1.31 -16.43
C LEU A 45 32.69 -1.32 -15.90
N VAL A 46 31.72 -1.73 -16.74
CA VAL A 46 30.30 -1.82 -16.36
C VAL A 46 30.09 -2.88 -15.28
N LEU A 47 30.66 -4.08 -15.46
CA LEU A 47 30.53 -5.16 -14.50
C LEU A 47 31.14 -4.78 -13.14
N ASP A 48 32.26 -4.06 -13.14
CA ASP A 48 32.91 -3.57 -11.92
C ASP A 48 32.07 -2.49 -11.20
N ILE A 49 31.47 -1.56 -11.93
CA ILE A 49 30.53 -0.57 -11.37
C ILE A 49 29.32 -1.27 -10.77
N GLN A 50 28.70 -2.20 -11.51
CA GLN A 50 27.55 -2.98 -11.07
C GLN A 50 27.85 -3.75 -9.77
N ARG A 51 28.99 -4.44 -9.68
CA ARG A 51 29.40 -5.16 -8.47
C ARG A 51 29.54 -4.25 -7.25
N ARG A 52 30.09 -3.04 -7.43
CA ARG A 52 30.23 -2.04 -6.35
C ARG A 52 28.89 -1.43 -5.93
N ASN A 53 27.89 -1.45 -6.80
CA ASN A 53 26.56 -0.93 -6.49
C ASN A 53 25.65 -1.92 -5.76
N VAL A 54 25.90 -3.23 -5.84
CA VAL A 54 25.07 -4.25 -5.15
C VAL A 54 24.95 -3.97 -3.64
N PRO A 55 26.04 -3.74 -2.87
CA PRO A 55 25.91 -3.43 -1.44
C PRO A 55 25.14 -2.13 -1.18
N LYS A 56 25.24 -1.13 -2.07
CA LYS A 56 24.49 0.12 -1.96
C LYS A 56 22.99 -0.12 -2.16
N GLY A 57 22.61 -0.93 -3.15
CA GLY A 57 21.21 -1.32 -3.36
C GLY A 57 20.63 -2.00 -2.11
N HIS A 58 21.37 -2.92 -1.51
CA HIS A 58 20.97 -3.55 -0.23
C HIS A 58 20.87 -2.58 0.95
N SER A 59 21.70 -1.54 1.00
CA SER A 59 21.59 -0.49 2.02
C SER A 59 20.33 0.34 1.82
N LEU A 60 20.12 0.84 0.60
CA LEU A 60 18.98 1.68 0.25
C LEU A 60 17.65 0.97 0.51
N VAL A 61 17.51 -0.31 0.13
CA VAL A 61 16.27 -1.07 0.42
C VAL A 61 15.98 -1.14 1.92
N ARG A 62 17.01 -1.35 2.75
CA ARG A 62 16.86 -1.39 4.22
C ARG A 62 16.52 -0.01 4.79
N GLU A 63 17.15 1.04 4.27
CA GLU A 63 16.88 2.42 4.65
C GLU A 63 15.45 2.83 4.29
N ILE A 64 15.00 2.53 3.06
CA ILE A 64 13.63 2.77 2.60
C ILE A 64 12.64 2.05 3.51
N SER A 65 12.77 0.74 3.71
CA SER A 65 11.86 -0.01 4.59
C SER A 65 11.83 0.55 6.03
N GLY A 66 13.00 0.89 6.57
CA GLY A 66 13.12 1.50 7.89
C GLY A 66 12.45 2.86 7.99
N MET A 67 12.62 3.72 6.97
CA MET A 67 12.01 5.04 6.90
C MET A 67 10.50 4.97 6.66
N SER A 68 10.01 4.09 5.77
CA SER A 68 8.59 3.84 5.50
C SER A 68 7.82 3.52 6.79
N LYS A 69 8.36 2.59 7.60
CA LYS A 69 7.76 2.19 8.88
C LYS A 69 7.78 3.32 9.92
N LYS A 70 8.85 4.12 9.96
CA LYS A 70 8.95 5.30 10.86
C LYS A 70 7.98 6.40 10.43
N ALA A 71 7.88 6.67 9.14
CA ALA A 71 7.01 7.69 8.57
C ALA A 71 5.54 7.37 8.84
N LEU A 72 5.14 6.10 8.66
CA LEU A 72 3.79 5.68 8.98
C LEU A 72 3.46 5.80 10.48
N LYS A 73 4.43 5.53 11.37
CA LYS A 73 4.26 5.79 12.81
C LYS A 73 4.12 7.28 13.13
N ALA A 74 4.91 8.14 12.47
CA ALA A 74 4.81 9.59 12.63
C ALA A 74 3.44 10.11 12.18
N LEU A 75 2.96 9.66 11.02
CA LEU A 75 1.62 9.97 10.50
C LEU A 75 0.52 9.66 11.54
N LEU A 76 0.55 8.45 12.12
CA LEU A 76 -0.48 8.03 13.07
C LEU A 76 -0.43 8.75 14.42
N ARG A 77 0.71 9.37 14.73
CA ARG A 77 0.91 10.17 15.95
C ARG A 77 0.67 11.66 15.72
N GLY A 78 0.44 12.09 14.48
CA GLY A 78 0.34 13.50 14.12
C GLY A 78 1.67 14.25 14.21
N ASP A 79 2.80 13.53 14.13
CA ASP A 79 4.13 14.12 14.09
C ASP A 79 4.46 14.55 12.66
N GLU A 80 3.94 15.72 12.29
CA GLU A 80 4.02 16.27 10.92
C GLU A 80 5.46 16.60 10.51
N GLU A 81 6.27 17.13 11.43
CA GLU A 81 7.67 17.48 11.16
C GLU A 81 8.50 16.24 10.81
N THR A 82 8.40 15.17 11.62
CA THR A 82 9.09 13.91 11.33
C THR A 82 8.55 13.25 10.07
N LEU A 83 7.24 13.30 9.84
CA LEU A 83 6.62 12.75 8.64
C LEU A 83 7.15 13.43 7.38
N ASP A 84 7.19 14.76 7.34
CA ASP A 84 7.64 15.52 6.17
C ASP A 84 9.13 15.34 5.90
N LEU A 85 9.95 15.29 6.97
CA LEU A 85 11.36 14.94 6.85
C LEU A 85 11.55 13.56 6.22
N LEU A 86 10.80 12.55 6.71
CA LEU A 86 10.93 11.18 6.22
C LEU A 86 10.38 11.01 4.80
N LYS A 87 9.31 11.71 4.42
CA LYS A 87 8.80 11.73 3.04
C LYS A 87 9.87 12.21 2.06
N ARG A 88 10.54 13.33 2.35
CA ARG A 88 11.62 13.84 1.50
C ARG A 88 12.76 12.84 1.35
N LYS A 89 13.22 12.25 2.47
CA LYS A 89 14.28 11.23 2.45
C LYS A 89 13.90 9.95 1.74
N LEU A 90 12.63 9.53 1.82
CA LEU A 90 12.13 8.36 1.10
C LEU A 90 12.15 8.58 -0.41
N VAL A 91 11.70 9.75 -0.88
CA VAL A 91 11.76 10.13 -2.30
C VAL A 91 13.20 10.11 -2.79
N GLU A 92 14.12 10.75 -2.05
CA GLU A 92 15.54 10.74 -2.39
C GLU A 92 16.13 9.32 -2.46
N ALA A 93 15.84 8.48 -1.45
CA ALA A 93 16.35 7.13 -1.39
C ALA A 93 15.82 6.23 -2.51
N VAL A 94 14.53 6.32 -2.85
CA VAL A 94 13.95 5.52 -3.95
C VAL A 94 14.47 6.00 -5.30
N THR A 95 14.61 7.31 -5.52
CA THR A 95 15.23 7.85 -6.74
C THR A 95 16.68 7.35 -6.87
N ASN A 96 17.47 7.43 -5.79
CA ASN A 96 18.84 6.92 -5.80
C ASN A 96 18.91 5.42 -6.09
N LEU A 97 17.96 4.63 -5.59
CA LEU A 97 17.89 3.19 -5.86
C LEU A 97 17.63 2.90 -7.34
N HIS A 98 16.74 3.66 -7.99
CA HIS A 98 16.45 3.55 -9.43
C HIS A 98 17.61 4.01 -10.32
N LEU A 99 18.48 4.88 -9.81
CA LEU A 99 19.68 5.34 -10.52
C LEU A 99 20.89 4.39 -10.35
N LEU A 100 20.81 3.38 -9.49
CA LEU A 100 21.88 2.40 -9.35
C LEU A 100 21.89 1.45 -10.55
N ASP A 101 23.00 1.45 -11.27
CA ASP A 101 23.31 0.37 -12.22
C ASP A 101 23.57 -0.92 -11.43
N LEU A 102 22.58 -1.82 -11.45
CA LEU A 102 22.60 -3.12 -10.78
C LEU A 102 22.59 -4.23 -11.85
N PRO A 103 23.30 -5.35 -11.60
CA PRO A 103 23.24 -6.49 -12.51
C PRO A 103 21.82 -7.08 -12.54
N ASP A 104 21.42 -7.70 -13.64
CA ASP A 104 20.05 -8.22 -13.87
C ASP A 104 19.49 -9.06 -12.71
N GLY A 105 20.33 -9.91 -12.10
CA GLY A 105 19.94 -10.73 -10.94
C GLY A 105 19.71 -9.95 -9.63
N GLN A 106 20.05 -8.67 -9.59
CA GLN A 106 19.88 -7.76 -8.44
C GLN A 106 18.86 -6.65 -8.72
N GLN A 107 18.29 -6.56 -9.93
CA GLN A 107 17.22 -5.60 -10.24
C GLN A 107 15.97 -5.84 -9.38
N ALA A 108 15.78 -7.05 -8.84
CA ALA A 108 14.77 -7.36 -7.82
C ALA A 108 14.89 -6.47 -6.55
N ARG A 109 16.05 -5.85 -6.29
CA ARG A 109 16.21 -4.88 -5.20
C ARG A 109 15.50 -3.57 -5.47
N VAL A 110 15.49 -3.11 -6.72
CA VAL A 110 14.73 -1.92 -7.13
C VAL A 110 13.24 -2.17 -6.90
N PHE A 111 12.76 -3.37 -7.25
CA PHE A 111 11.42 -3.82 -6.93
C PHE A 111 11.13 -3.79 -5.42
N ASP A 112 11.97 -4.42 -4.59
CA ASP A 112 11.77 -4.47 -3.13
C ASP A 112 11.66 -3.07 -2.50
N GLY A 113 12.57 -2.16 -2.87
CA GLY A 113 12.57 -0.79 -2.35
C GLY A 113 11.38 0.04 -2.85
N THR A 114 11.05 -0.06 -4.14
CA THR A 114 9.91 0.64 -4.74
C THR A 114 8.59 0.19 -4.11
N LYS A 115 8.46 -1.12 -3.85
CA LYS A 115 7.31 -1.70 -3.18
C LYS A 115 7.13 -1.13 -1.77
N GLU A 116 8.18 -1.10 -0.96
CA GLU A 116 8.14 -0.55 0.42
C GLU A 116 7.87 0.96 0.45
N TYR A 117 8.33 1.71 -0.57
CA TYR A 117 8.00 3.12 -0.73
C TYR A 117 6.52 3.31 -1.11
N GLY A 118 6.04 2.61 -2.13
CA GLY A 118 4.65 2.71 -2.58
C GLY A 118 3.66 2.20 -1.55
N GLU A 119 3.99 1.14 -0.80
CA GLU A 119 3.20 0.69 0.36
C GLU A 119 3.02 1.83 1.37
N PHE A 120 4.10 2.54 1.73
CA PHE A 120 4.03 3.70 2.61
C PHE A 120 3.12 4.79 2.02
N VAL A 121 3.29 5.13 0.73
CA VAL A 121 2.47 6.17 0.08
C VAL A 121 0.99 5.81 0.18
N PHE A 122 0.59 4.60 -0.22
CA PHE A 122 -0.82 4.18 -0.15
C PHE A 122 -1.31 4.01 1.28
N ALA A 123 -0.50 3.48 2.19
CA ALA A 123 -0.87 3.39 3.61
C ALA A 123 -1.07 4.79 4.22
N SER A 124 -0.32 5.79 3.76
CA SER A 124 -0.46 7.18 4.22
C SER A 124 -1.76 7.84 3.75
N ILE A 125 -2.34 7.35 2.66
CA ILE A 125 -3.64 7.77 2.13
C ILE A 125 -4.77 7.00 2.83
N ILE A 126 -4.65 5.68 2.91
CA ILE A 126 -5.73 4.79 3.34
C ILE A 126 -5.90 4.80 4.87
N CYS A 127 -4.81 4.85 5.65
CA CYS A 127 -4.92 4.82 7.11
C CYS A 127 -5.75 5.99 7.68
N PRO A 128 -5.55 7.25 7.24
CA PRO A 128 -6.38 8.35 7.73
C PRO A 128 -7.87 8.23 7.36
N VAL A 129 -8.18 7.70 6.18
CA VAL A 129 -9.57 7.42 5.76
C VAL A 129 -10.18 6.35 6.67
N ILE A 130 -9.47 5.24 6.88
CA ILE A 130 -9.95 4.12 7.70
C ILE A 130 -10.13 4.54 9.16
N LEU A 131 -9.11 5.16 9.77
CA LEU A 131 -9.09 5.41 11.21
C LEU A 131 -9.90 6.64 11.60
N TYR A 132 -9.89 7.68 10.76
CA TYR A 132 -10.45 8.99 11.11
C TYR A 132 -11.53 9.48 10.14
N GLY A 133 -11.91 8.71 9.11
CA GLY A 133 -12.93 9.12 8.15
C GLY A 133 -12.53 10.31 7.28
N LYS A 134 -11.23 10.59 7.13
CA LYS A 134 -10.75 11.67 6.26
C LYS A 134 -11.18 11.45 4.81
N PRO A 135 -11.38 12.51 4.02
CA PRO A 135 -11.59 12.38 2.58
C PRO A 135 -10.35 11.81 1.89
N LEU A 136 -10.56 11.18 0.73
CA LEU A 136 -9.50 10.75 -0.18
C LEU A 136 -8.87 11.99 -0.82
N PRO A 137 -7.57 11.97 -1.17
CA PRO A 137 -6.96 13.02 -1.98
C PRO A 137 -7.67 13.16 -3.33
N GLU A 138 -7.57 14.31 -3.99
CA GLU A 138 -8.20 14.55 -5.30
C GLU A 138 -7.83 13.48 -6.33
N LYS A 139 -6.56 13.08 -6.35
CA LYS A 139 -6.03 12.01 -7.19
C LYS A 139 -5.25 11.00 -6.35
N LEU A 140 -5.34 9.73 -6.71
CA LEU A 140 -4.43 8.72 -6.21
C LEU A 140 -3.10 8.80 -6.97
N PRO A 141 -1.96 8.48 -6.33
CA PRO A 141 -0.68 8.42 -7.00
C PRO A 141 -0.72 7.41 -8.13
N VAL A 142 -0.19 7.75 -9.29
CA VAL A 142 -0.10 6.84 -10.43
C VAL A 142 1.28 6.16 -10.48
N ALA A 143 1.40 5.08 -11.25
CA ALA A 143 2.58 4.23 -11.18
C ALA A 143 3.91 4.92 -11.51
N PHE A 144 3.92 5.84 -12.47
CA PHE A 144 5.14 6.58 -12.81
C PHE A 144 5.59 7.49 -11.66
N GLU A 145 4.67 8.07 -10.88
CA GLU A 145 5.01 8.91 -9.72
C GLU A 145 5.66 8.08 -8.60
N LEU A 146 5.40 6.77 -8.60
CA LEU A 146 6.00 5.82 -7.68
C LEU A 146 7.26 5.13 -8.24
N LEU A 147 7.68 5.46 -9.47
CA LEU A 147 8.73 4.75 -10.19
C LEU A 147 8.45 3.24 -10.28
N ALA A 148 7.16 2.87 -10.39
CA ALA A 148 6.71 1.49 -10.35
C ALA A 148 6.23 1.04 -11.74
N ASP A 149 6.63 -0.16 -12.15
CA ASP A 149 5.93 -0.87 -13.23
C ASP A 149 4.50 -1.28 -12.77
N PRO A 150 3.60 -1.70 -13.67
CA PRO A 150 2.22 -2.04 -13.31
C PRO A 150 2.08 -3.13 -12.24
N LYS A 151 2.96 -4.12 -12.24
CA LYS A 151 2.95 -5.18 -11.24
C LYS A 151 3.41 -4.63 -9.89
N THR A 152 4.53 -3.91 -9.85
CA THR A 152 5.04 -3.26 -8.64
C THR A 152 4.00 -2.32 -8.05
N TYR A 153 3.31 -1.53 -8.87
CA TYR A 153 2.24 -0.65 -8.43
C TYR A 153 1.08 -1.41 -7.77
N ALA A 154 0.66 -2.53 -8.36
CA ALA A 154 -0.36 -3.38 -7.77
C ALA A 154 0.06 -3.95 -6.40
N HIS A 155 1.35 -4.32 -6.26
CA HIS A 155 1.90 -4.74 -4.98
C HIS A 155 1.84 -3.60 -3.94
N CYS A 156 2.22 -2.38 -4.32
CA CYS A 156 2.18 -1.21 -3.43
C CYS A 156 0.79 -1.00 -2.80
N ILE A 157 -0.27 -1.06 -3.62
CA ILE A 157 -1.64 -0.87 -3.14
C ILE A 157 -2.08 -2.03 -2.25
N ILE A 158 -1.92 -3.27 -2.72
CA ILE A 158 -2.46 -4.44 -2.01
C ILE A 158 -1.75 -4.65 -0.65
N GLU A 159 -0.42 -4.51 -0.59
CA GLU A 159 0.30 -4.67 0.67
C GLU A 159 0.00 -3.54 1.66
N SER A 160 -0.34 -2.34 1.16
CA SER A 160 -0.72 -1.22 2.04
C SER A 160 -1.95 -1.53 2.91
N PHE A 161 -2.85 -2.42 2.46
CA PHE A 161 -3.97 -2.88 3.29
C PHE A 161 -3.54 -3.86 4.38
N GLY A 162 -2.50 -4.67 4.14
CA GLY A 162 -1.90 -5.50 5.19
C GLY A 162 -1.33 -4.62 6.31
N GLU A 163 -0.61 -3.58 5.93
CA GLU A 163 -0.06 -2.61 6.87
C GLU A 163 -1.14 -1.78 7.55
N ALA A 164 -2.15 -1.29 6.80
CA ALA A 164 -3.29 -0.58 7.37
C ALA A 164 -4.07 -1.44 8.38
N SER A 165 -4.25 -2.74 8.10
CA SER A 165 -4.84 -3.69 9.05
C SER A 165 -4.04 -3.78 10.35
N ARG A 166 -2.71 -3.86 10.25
CA ARG A 166 -1.81 -3.89 11.40
C ARG A 166 -1.88 -2.59 12.20
N LYS A 167 -1.87 -1.45 11.52
CA LYS A 167 -1.98 -0.11 12.12
C LYS A 167 -3.32 0.14 12.78
N MET A 168 -4.40 -0.34 12.19
CA MET A 168 -5.71 -0.33 12.83
C MET A 168 -5.70 -1.17 14.10
N GLY A 169 -5.08 -2.36 14.09
CA GLY A 169 -4.89 -3.15 15.32
C GLY A 169 -4.14 -2.38 16.41
N GLU A 170 -2.98 -1.79 16.10
CA GLU A 170 -2.22 -0.95 17.03
C GLU A 170 -3.06 0.22 17.57
N PHE A 171 -3.79 0.92 16.70
CA PHE A 171 -4.62 2.06 17.05
C PHE A 171 -5.78 1.67 17.97
N LEU A 172 -6.55 0.63 17.61
CA LEU A 172 -7.70 0.18 18.38
C LEU A 172 -7.32 -0.52 19.70
N MET A 173 -6.06 -0.88 19.92
CA MET A 173 -5.59 -1.37 21.22
C MET A 173 -5.18 -0.25 22.19
N ARG A 174 -5.11 1.01 21.74
CA ARG A 174 -4.75 2.12 22.62
C ARG A 174 -5.82 2.30 23.69
N THR A 175 -5.38 2.58 24.92
CA THR A 175 -6.25 2.71 26.10
C THR A 175 -7.20 3.90 26.03
N ASP A 176 -6.86 4.92 25.24
CA ASP A 176 -7.68 6.10 24.97
C ASP A 176 -8.80 5.83 23.94
N ILE A 177 -8.85 4.64 23.35
CA ILE A 177 -9.84 4.25 22.33
C ILE A 177 -10.67 3.06 22.84
N SER A 178 -11.62 3.35 23.73
CA SER A 178 -12.58 2.37 24.25
C SER A 178 -13.91 2.34 23.49
N ASP A 179 -14.18 3.38 22.70
CA ASP A 179 -15.47 3.53 22.00
C ASP A 179 -15.68 2.43 20.95
N LEU A 180 -16.81 1.76 21.06
CA LEU A 180 -17.20 0.68 20.18
C LEU A 180 -17.58 1.18 18.78
N ASP A 181 -18.20 2.36 18.68
CA ASP A 181 -18.64 2.92 17.41
C ASP A 181 -17.44 3.28 16.53
N ILE A 182 -16.35 3.76 17.15
CA ILE A 182 -15.08 4.01 16.46
C ILE A 182 -14.49 2.71 15.91
N ARG A 183 -14.49 1.64 16.72
CA ARG A 183 -13.97 0.32 16.31
C ARG A 183 -14.76 -0.25 15.13
N VAL A 184 -16.09 -0.16 15.20
CA VAL A 184 -16.99 -0.63 14.15
C VAL A 184 -16.81 0.20 12.88
N ALA A 185 -16.83 1.53 12.97
CA ALA A 185 -16.68 2.41 11.82
C ALA A 185 -15.33 2.21 11.11
N ALA A 186 -14.23 2.10 11.85
CA ALA A 186 -12.91 1.84 11.27
C ALA A 186 -12.87 0.49 10.52
N ARG A 187 -13.47 -0.55 11.08
CA ARG A 187 -13.56 -1.86 10.44
C ARG A 187 -14.41 -1.86 9.19
N GLN A 188 -15.58 -1.22 9.23
CA GLN A 188 -16.45 -1.10 8.07
C GLN A 188 -15.74 -0.38 6.93
N ARG A 189 -15.05 0.74 7.22
CA ARG A 189 -14.25 1.47 6.23
C ARG A 189 -13.11 0.61 5.67
N PHE A 190 -12.39 -0.11 6.53
CA PHE A 190 -11.35 -1.05 6.09
C PHE A 190 -11.90 -2.09 5.11
N ILE A 191 -13.00 -2.76 5.49
CA ILE A 191 -13.61 -3.84 4.70
C ILE A 191 -14.04 -3.31 3.34
N ALA A 192 -14.71 -2.15 3.30
CA ALA A 192 -15.19 -1.54 2.07
C ALA A 192 -14.04 -1.24 1.09
N LEU A 193 -13.03 -0.49 1.52
CA LEU A 193 -11.88 -0.12 0.67
C LEU A 193 -11.06 -1.34 0.22
N ALA A 194 -10.85 -2.31 1.12
CA ALA A 194 -10.11 -3.53 0.82
C ALA A 194 -10.87 -4.41 -0.18
N THR A 195 -12.21 -4.44 -0.09
CA THR A 195 -13.07 -5.23 -0.98
C THR A 195 -13.07 -4.66 -2.39
N VAL A 196 -13.21 -3.33 -2.52
CA VAL A 196 -13.03 -2.62 -3.80
C VAL A 196 -11.67 -2.97 -4.42
N THR A 197 -10.59 -2.86 -3.65
CA THR A 197 -9.24 -3.20 -4.12
C THR A 197 -9.16 -4.64 -4.61
N CYS A 198 -9.68 -5.59 -3.84
CA CYS A 198 -9.75 -6.99 -4.24
C CYS A 198 -10.51 -7.18 -5.55
N ASN A 199 -11.66 -6.55 -5.73
CA ASN A 199 -12.50 -6.73 -6.92
C ASN A 199 -11.83 -6.14 -8.17
N VAL A 200 -11.38 -4.90 -8.10
CA VAL A 200 -10.69 -4.23 -9.21
C VAL A 200 -9.48 -5.05 -9.67
N TYR A 201 -8.64 -5.51 -8.73
CA TYR A 201 -7.48 -6.30 -9.12
C TYR A 201 -7.83 -7.71 -9.60
N LYS A 202 -8.88 -8.36 -9.07
CA LYS A 202 -9.37 -9.66 -9.58
C LYS A 202 -9.78 -9.57 -11.05
N GLU A 203 -10.53 -8.54 -11.39
CA GLU A 203 -11.03 -8.32 -12.75
C GLU A 203 -9.88 -8.01 -13.73
N ARG A 204 -8.86 -7.31 -13.25
CA ARG A 204 -7.72 -6.86 -14.05
C ARG A 204 -6.45 -7.71 -13.89
N LEU A 205 -6.52 -8.88 -13.22
CA LEU A 205 -5.35 -9.74 -12.96
C LEU A 205 -4.55 -10.06 -14.24
N LEU A 206 -5.25 -10.35 -15.34
CA LEU A 206 -4.63 -10.71 -16.60
C LEU A 206 -3.99 -9.52 -17.34
N GLU A 207 -4.41 -8.29 -17.02
CA GLU A 207 -3.79 -7.07 -17.54
C GLU A 207 -2.44 -6.81 -16.85
N PHE A 208 -2.36 -7.05 -15.54
CA PHE A 208 -1.18 -6.77 -14.73
C PHE A 208 -0.15 -7.91 -14.67
N ASP A 209 -0.60 -9.16 -14.81
CA ASP A 209 0.28 -10.33 -14.82
C ASP A 209 -0.14 -11.30 -15.94
N PRO A 210 0.24 -11.02 -17.20
CA PRO A 210 -0.07 -11.88 -18.34
C PRO A 210 0.50 -13.29 -18.20
N GLN A 211 1.54 -13.46 -17.37
CA GLN A 211 2.21 -14.74 -17.10
C GLN A 211 1.40 -15.65 -16.16
N LEU A 212 0.33 -15.17 -15.52
CA LEU A 212 -0.63 -16.01 -14.81
C LEU A 212 -1.25 -17.10 -15.71
N LYS A 213 -1.25 -16.92 -17.04
CA LYS A 213 -1.65 -17.96 -18.01
C LYS A 213 -0.69 -19.17 -18.03
N ALA A 214 0.56 -19.01 -17.60
CA ALA A 214 1.62 -20.01 -17.72
C ALA A 214 1.86 -20.82 -16.43
N GLY A 215 1.16 -20.52 -15.34
CA GLY A 215 1.00 -21.38 -14.16
C GLY A 215 2.29 -21.94 -13.54
N ARG A 216 2.90 -21.22 -12.60
CA ARG A 216 3.57 -21.74 -11.37
C ARG A 216 4.10 -20.54 -10.57
N PHE A 217 4.08 -20.66 -9.23
CA PHE A 217 4.33 -19.63 -8.19
C PHE A 217 3.09 -18.83 -7.69
N TRP A 218 2.59 -19.24 -6.52
CA TRP A 218 1.28 -18.83 -5.97
C TRP A 218 1.32 -17.76 -4.86
N ARG A 219 2.45 -17.59 -4.13
CA ARG A 219 2.50 -16.67 -2.96
C ARG A 219 3.15 -15.31 -3.23
N SER A 220 4.00 -15.22 -4.25
CA SER A 220 4.63 -13.98 -4.72
C SER A 220 3.98 -13.43 -6.00
N SER A 221 2.91 -14.06 -6.47
CA SER A 221 2.12 -13.58 -7.61
C SER A 221 0.99 -12.67 -7.15
N LEU A 222 0.56 -11.78 -8.05
CA LEU A 222 -0.51 -10.81 -7.77
C LEU A 222 -1.80 -11.50 -7.27
N ARG A 223 -2.14 -12.66 -7.85
CA ARG A 223 -3.26 -13.49 -7.39
C ARG A 223 -3.12 -13.90 -5.92
N GLY A 224 -1.94 -14.38 -5.51
CA GLY A 224 -1.68 -14.77 -4.12
C GLY A 224 -1.86 -13.63 -3.14
N MET A 225 -1.49 -12.41 -3.54
CA MET A 225 -1.68 -11.21 -2.71
C MET A 225 -3.14 -10.81 -2.58
N VAL A 226 -3.88 -10.88 -3.69
CA VAL A 226 -5.34 -10.66 -3.70
C VAL A 226 -6.04 -11.68 -2.80
N ASP A 227 -5.65 -12.96 -2.85
CA ASP A 227 -6.19 -14.01 -2.00
C ASP A 227 -5.86 -13.77 -0.51
N ASN A 228 -4.64 -13.31 -0.22
CA ASN A 228 -4.22 -12.91 1.13
C ASN A 228 -5.02 -11.71 1.64
N LEU A 229 -5.25 -10.69 0.80
CA LEU A 229 -6.11 -9.56 1.15
C LEU A 229 -7.55 -10.03 1.44
N GLY A 230 -8.08 -10.96 0.64
CA GLY A 230 -9.36 -11.62 0.91
C GLY A 230 -9.42 -12.31 2.27
N ALA A 231 -8.33 -12.97 2.70
CA ALA A 231 -8.23 -13.56 4.03
C ALA A 231 -8.17 -12.51 5.15
N ILE A 232 -7.50 -11.38 4.93
CA ILE A 232 -7.49 -10.25 5.86
C ILE A 232 -8.91 -9.68 6.02
N ILE A 233 -9.63 -9.46 4.91
CA ILE A 233 -11.02 -8.97 4.91
C ILE A 233 -11.91 -9.88 5.76
N ARG A 234 -11.87 -11.20 5.52
CA ARG A 234 -12.69 -12.18 6.27
C ARG A 234 -12.48 -12.06 7.78
N ARG A 235 -11.23 -11.94 8.25
CA ARG A 235 -10.94 -11.77 9.69
C ARG A 235 -11.59 -10.51 10.28
N HIS A 236 -11.66 -9.40 9.53
CA HIS A 236 -12.33 -8.19 9.99
C HIS A 236 -13.86 -8.33 9.99
N VAL A 237 -14.42 -9.02 8.99
CA VAL A 237 -15.84 -9.37 8.94
C VAL A 237 -16.23 -10.24 10.14
N ASP A 238 -15.48 -11.31 10.40
CA ASP A 238 -15.73 -12.20 11.54
C ASP A 238 -15.68 -11.44 12.88
N THR A 239 -14.74 -10.50 13.00
CA THR A 239 -14.63 -9.64 14.19
C THR A 239 -15.84 -8.72 14.34
N LEU A 240 -16.34 -8.12 13.26
CA LEU A 240 -17.55 -7.29 13.29
C LEU A 240 -18.79 -8.11 13.67
N ASN A 241 -18.96 -9.28 13.07
CA ASN A 241 -20.08 -10.16 13.39
C ASN A 241 -20.08 -10.52 14.88
N HIS A 242 -18.93 -10.90 15.43
CA HIS A 242 -18.80 -11.19 16.85
C HIS A 242 -19.14 -9.98 17.75
N ILE A 243 -18.76 -8.77 17.35
CA ILE A 243 -19.14 -7.54 18.05
C ILE A 243 -20.67 -7.36 18.04
N PHE A 244 -21.31 -7.52 16.89
CA PHE A 244 -22.76 -7.37 16.76
C PHE A 244 -23.55 -8.45 17.50
N ASP A 245 -23.08 -9.69 17.48
CA ASP A 245 -23.67 -10.79 18.25
C ASP A 245 -23.63 -10.49 19.75
N THR A 246 -22.48 -10.01 20.25
CA THR A 246 -22.31 -9.62 21.65
C THR A 246 -23.23 -8.47 22.04
N LEU A 247 -23.38 -7.47 21.18
CA LEU A 247 -24.29 -6.35 21.41
C LEU A 247 -25.76 -6.78 21.40
N SER A 248 -26.12 -7.68 20.48
CA SER A 248 -27.48 -8.20 20.36
C SER A 248 -27.87 -9.04 21.58
N ALA A 249 -26.96 -9.89 22.06
CA ALA A 249 -27.16 -10.66 23.29
C ALA A 249 -27.37 -9.75 24.51
N ARG A 250 -26.53 -8.72 24.68
CA ARG A 250 -26.68 -7.73 25.76
C ARG A 250 -28.02 -6.98 25.71
N ARG A 251 -28.49 -6.61 24.51
CA ARG A 251 -29.79 -5.95 24.32
C ARG A 251 -30.97 -6.88 24.61
N ALA A 252 -30.79 -8.19 24.42
CA ALA A 252 -31.79 -9.20 24.74
C ALA A 252 -31.83 -9.57 26.25
N GLY A 253 -30.96 -8.98 27.08
CA GLY A 253 -30.90 -9.27 28.52
C GLY A 253 -30.25 -10.62 28.85
N LEU A 254 -29.44 -11.17 27.94
CA LEU A 254 -28.66 -12.39 28.09
C LEU A 254 -27.22 -12.09 28.55
#